data_AF-A0A512TLS2-F1
#
_entry.id   AF-A0A512TLS2-F1
#
_cell.length_a   1.000
_cell.length_b   1.000
_cell.length_c   1.000
_cell.angle_alpha   90.00
_cell.angle_beta   90.00
_cell.angle_gamma   90.00
#
_symmetry.space_group_name_H-M   'P 1'
#
loop_
_entity.id
_entity.type
_entity.pdbx_description
1 polymer ?
#
loop_
_entity_poly.entity_id
_entity_poly.type
_entity_poly.pdbx_seq_one_letter_code
_entity_poly.pdbx_strand_id
1 'polypeptide(L)'
;MNNLKKFTGYILYVFIGSWMPHYQCGLQWGLCKNFKKICGNLLFNKSGNNIDIGRKISFSSQISLGDNSSIGDYTNIIGEVIIGKNVMMGPKCAFIASNHNYDRVDIPMNKQGGFENKIIIGVMMFGLDLGQ
;
A
#
# COMPACT_ATOMS: atom_id res chain seq x y z
N MET A 1 -10.21 2.08 11.73
CA MET A 1 -10.99 0.98 11.11
C MET A 1 -10.81 -0.28 11.95
N ASN A 2 -11.84 -1.10 12.12
CA ASN A 2 -11.77 -2.31 12.96
C ASN A 2 -10.74 -3.32 12.39
N ASN A 3 -9.87 -3.86 13.25
CA ASN A 3 -8.85 -4.87 12.90
C ASN A 3 -9.46 -6.09 12.22
N LEU A 4 -10.69 -6.47 12.56
CA LEU A 4 -11.41 -7.57 11.90
C LEU A 4 -11.65 -7.30 10.40
N LYS A 5 -12.01 -6.06 10.03
CA LYS A 5 -12.21 -5.69 8.61
C LYS A 5 -10.90 -5.74 7.82
N LYS A 6 -9.82 -5.28 8.42
CA LYS A 6 -8.49 -5.36 7.81
C LYS A 6 -8.06 -6.80 7.58
N PHE A 7 -8.30 -7.66 8.58
CA PHE A 7 -7.99 -9.08 8.49
C PHE A 7 -8.83 -9.77 7.39
N THR A 8 -10.14 -9.51 7.32
CA THR A 8 -10.97 -10.09 6.25
C THR A 8 -10.55 -9.59 4.87
N GLY A 9 -10.27 -8.30 4.72
CA GLY A 9 -9.73 -7.74 3.48
C GLY A 9 -8.40 -8.36 3.06
N TYR A 10 -7.51 -8.61 4.03
CA TYR A 10 -6.24 -9.31 3.81
C TYR A 10 -6.45 -10.74 3.29
N ILE A 11 -7.31 -11.53 3.95
CA ILE A 11 -7.60 -12.92 3.52
C ILE A 11 -8.19 -12.95 2.11
N LEU A 12 -9.18 -12.09 1.83
CA LEU A 12 -9.79 -11.99 0.49
C LEU A 12 -8.77 -11.61 -0.57
N TYR A 13 -7.89 -10.66 -0.27
CA TYR A 13 -6.83 -10.26 -1.19
C TYR A 13 -5.83 -11.41 -1.40
N VAL A 14 -5.27 -12.00 -0.35
CA VAL A 14 -4.20 -12.99 -0.47
C VAL A 14 -4.65 -14.25 -1.20
N PHE A 15 -5.82 -14.80 -0.86
CA PHE A 15 -6.27 -16.07 -1.43
C PHE A 15 -6.96 -15.93 -2.78
N ILE A 16 -7.56 -14.78 -3.08
CA ILE A 16 -8.32 -14.58 -4.32
C ILE A 16 -7.73 -13.41 -5.11
N GLY A 17 -7.74 -12.20 -4.55
CA GLY A 17 -7.34 -10.98 -5.25
C GLY A 17 -5.92 -11.02 -5.82
N SER A 18 -4.97 -11.64 -5.14
CA SER A 18 -3.55 -11.66 -5.53
C SER A 18 -3.29 -12.51 -6.78
N TRP A 19 -4.19 -13.45 -7.08
CA TRP A 19 -4.12 -14.36 -8.23
C TRP A 19 -4.89 -13.83 -9.43
N MET A 20 -5.87 -12.95 -9.21
CA MET A 20 -6.67 -12.36 -10.28
C MET A 20 -5.82 -11.48 -11.22
N PRO A 21 -6.09 -11.49 -12.53
CA PRO A 21 -5.36 -10.67 -13.50
C PRO A 21 -5.48 -9.17 -13.17
N HIS A 22 -4.43 -8.41 -13.50
CA HIS A 22 -4.37 -6.95 -13.30
C HIS A 22 -4.31 -6.26 -14.66
N TYR A 23 -3.17 -6.37 -15.33
CA TYR A 23 -2.99 -6.03 -16.74
C TYR A 23 -2.40 -7.23 -17.48
N GLN A 24 -3.11 -7.75 -18.47
CA GLN A 24 -2.65 -8.84 -19.34
C GLN A 24 -3.17 -8.61 -20.76
N CYS A 25 -2.37 -8.96 -21.77
CA CYS A 25 -2.73 -8.82 -23.18
C CYS A 25 -3.17 -7.40 -23.60
N GLY A 26 -2.63 -6.36 -22.96
CA GLY A 26 -3.02 -4.97 -23.22
C GLY A 26 -4.40 -4.57 -22.68
N LEU A 27 -5.08 -5.44 -21.93
CA LEU A 27 -6.43 -5.21 -21.40
C LEU A 27 -6.40 -5.10 -19.87
N GLN A 28 -7.21 -4.17 -19.36
CA GLN A 28 -7.51 -4.03 -17.94
C GLN A 28 -8.77 -4.82 -17.59
N TRP A 29 -8.69 -5.70 -16.61
CA TRP A 29 -9.81 -6.57 -16.23
C TRP A 29 -10.72 -5.87 -15.22
N GLY A 30 -11.71 -5.11 -15.70
CA GLY A 30 -12.58 -4.26 -14.87
C GLY A 30 -13.27 -4.99 -13.71
N LEU A 31 -13.77 -6.21 -13.91
CA LEU A 31 -14.35 -7.03 -12.83
C LEU A 31 -13.32 -7.38 -11.75
N CYS A 32 -12.09 -7.73 -12.16
CA CYS A 32 -11.00 -8.04 -11.26
C CYS A 32 -10.56 -6.81 -10.47
N LYS A 33 -10.46 -5.66 -11.14
CA LYS A 33 -10.18 -4.36 -10.50
C LYS A 33 -11.22 -4.01 -9.44
N ASN A 34 -12.51 -4.19 -9.74
CA ASN A 34 -13.59 -3.92 -8.80
C ASN A 34 -13.54 -4.84 -7.56
N PHE A 35 -13.26 -6.13 -7.76
CA PHE A 35 -13.07 -7.05 -6.63
C PHE A 35 -11.89 -6.64 -5.75
N LYS A 36 -10.75 -6.32 -6.36
CA LYS A 36 -9.57 -5.86 -5.63
C LYS A 36 -9.82 -4.54 -4.91
N LYS A 37 -10.59 -3.62 -5.48
CA LYS A 37 -11.06 -2.40 -4.80
C LYS A 37 -11.85 -2.73 -3.53
N ILE A 38 -12.74 -3.73 -3.56
CA ILE A 38 -13.46 -4.17 -2.35
C ILE A 38 -12.47 -4.65 -1.28
N CYS A 39 -11.47 -5.43 -1.67
CA CYS A 39 -10.40 -5.86 -0.76
C CYS A 39 -9.64 -4.65 -0.18
N GLY A 40 -9.25 -3.69 -1.02
CA GLY A 40 -8.58 -2.45 -0.63
C GLY A 40 -9.40 -1.60 0.34
N ASN A 41 -10.71 -1.49 0.13
CA ASN A 41 -11.62 -0.76 1.03
C ASN A 41 -11.70 -1.37 2.45
N LEU A 42 -11.50 -2.68 2.56
CA LEU A 42 -11.48 -3.38 3.85
C LEU A 42 -10.09 -3.33 4.50
N LEU A 43 -9.05 -3.33 3.68
CA LEU A 43 -7.65 -3.50 4.08
C LEU A 43 -6.93 -2.18 4.41
N PHE A 44 -7.03 -1.18 3.53
CA PHE A 44 -6.28 0.07 3.61
C PHE A 44 -6.87 1.03 4.64
N ASN A 45 -6.03 1.86 5.28
CA ASN A 45 -6.51 2.95 6.14
C ASN A 45 -7.47 3.87 5.39
N LYS A 46 -7.17 4.13 4.12
CA LYS A 46 -8.00 4.89 3.20
C LYS A 46 -7.89 4.32 1.78
N SER A 47 -9.03 4.23 1.11
CA SER A 47 -9.13 3.74 -0.26
C SER A 47 -10.05 4.68 -1.03
N GLY A 48 -9.50 5.31 -2.06
CA GLY A 48 -10.21 6.25 -2.93
C GLY A 48 -11.13 5.59 -3.94
N ASN A 49 -11.71 6.42 -4.80
CA ASN A 49 -12.49 5.99 -5.93
C ASN A 49 -11.61 5.60 -7.11
N ASN A 50 -12.07 4.64 -7.93
CA ASN A 50 -11.37 4.20 -9.13
C ASN A 50 -9.89 3.80 -8.89
N ILE A 51 -9.61 3.12 -7.79
CA ILE A 51 -8.27 2.59 -7.51
C ILE A 51 -7.99 1.29 -8.26
N ASP A 52 -6.72 1.00 -8.51
CA ASP A 52 -6.27 -0.28 -9.05
C ASP A 52 -5.17 -0.90 -8.16
N ILE A 53 -5.28 -2.20 -7.88
CA ILE A 53 -4.36 -2.89 -6.99
C ILE A 53 -3.75 -4.06 -7.74
N GLY A 54 -2.42 -4.08 -7.78
CA GLY A 54 -1.65 -5.11 -8.45
C GLY A 54 -1.77 -6.48 -7.80
N ARG A 55 -1.23 -7.46 -8.50
CA ARG A 55 -1.10 -8.84 -8.03
C ARG A 55 0.04 -8.97 -7.04
N LYS A 56 -0.12 -9.89 -6.08
CA LYS A 56 0.94 -10.33 -5.17
C LYS A 56 1.71 -9.17 -4.52
N ILE A 57 0.99 -8.11 -4.12
CA ILE A 57 1.60 -7.04 -3.34
C ILE A 57 1.90 -7.55 -1.93
N SER A 58 3.08 -7.21 -1.41
CA SER A 58 3.47 -7.42 -0.02
C SER A 58 3.30 -6.09 0.70
N PHE A 59 2.59 -6.06 1.82
CA PHE A 59 2.24 -4.79 2.45
C PHE A 59 2.02 -4.87 3.96
N SER A 60 2.30 -3.75 4.62
CA SER A 60 1.83 -3.43 5.96
C SER A 60 0.34 -3.02 5.95
N SER A 61 -0.31 -3.05 7.10
CA SER A 61 -1.72 -2.62 7.21
C SER A 61 -1.93 -1.10 7.16
N GLN A 62 -0.87 -0.30 6.94
CA GLN A 62 -0.87 1.17 7.06
C GLN A 62 -0.71 1.85 5.69
N ILE A 63 -1.61 1.55 4.77
CA ILE A 63 -1.62 2.15 3.43
C ILE A 63 -2.82 3.07 3.27
N SER A 64 -2.61 4.23 2.66
CA SER A 64 -3.67 5.10 2.16
C SER A 64 -3.50 5.31 0.65
N LEU A 65 -4.55 5.08 -0.14
CA LEU A 65 -4.51 5.21 -1.60
C LEU A 65 -5.59 6.17 -2.10
N GLY A 66 -5.19 7.20 -2.85
CA GLY A 66 -6.08 8.24 -3.34
C GLY A 66 -6.87 7.86 -4.59
N ASP A 67 -7.79 8.75 -4.98
CA ASP A 67 -8.63 8.56 -6.15
C ASP A 67 -7.78 8.37 -7.42
N ASN A 68 -8.26 7.56 -8.37
CA ASN A 68 -7.63 7.31 -9.67
C ASN A 68 -6.15 6.88 -9.58
N SER A 69 -5.80 6.13 -8.54
CA SER A 69 -4.41 5.75 -8.27
C SER A 69 -4.21 4.24 -8.30
N SER A 70 -2.98 3.80 -8.58
CA SER A 70 -2.67 2.38 -8.73
C SER A 70 -1.42 1.94 -7.96
N ILE A 71 -1.47 0.69 -7.47
CA ILE A 71 -0.31 -0.04 -6.95
C ILE A 71 0.05 -1.11 -7.97
N GLY A 72 1.30 -1.11 -8.46
CA GLY A 72 1.74 -2.10 -9.43
C GLY A 72 1.94 -3.51 -8.84
N ASP A 73 1.93 -4.52 -9.71
CA ASP A 73 2.14 -5.93 -9.33
C ASP A 73 3.47 -6.12 -8.57
N TYR A 74 3.51 -7.00 -7.59
CA TYR A 74 4.71 -7.36 -6.81
C TYR A 74 5.36 -6.18 -6.06
N THR A 75 4.60 -5.11 -5.79
CA THR A 75 5.09 -4.01 -4.95
C THR A 75 5.24 -4.48 -3.50
N ASN A 76 6.32 -4.07 -2.84
CA ASN A 76 6.56 -4.29 -1.42
C ASN A 76 6.42 -2.99 -0.62
N ILE A 77 5.61 -2.98 0.43
CA ILE A 77 5.32 -1.82 1.26
C ILE A 77 5.51 -2.18 2.74
N ILE A 78 6.42 -1.49 3.43
CA ILE A 78 6.71 -1.69 4.85
C ILE A 78 6.52 -0.35 5.57
N GLY A 79 5.77 -0.37 6.68
CA GLY A 79 5.40 0.84 7.45
C GLY A 79 4.30 1.68 6.78
N GLU A 80 4.14 2.94 7.22
CA GLU A 80 3.07 3.83 6.75
C GLU A 80 3.38 4.46 5.38
N VAL A 81 2.48 4.27 4.41
CA VAL A 81 2.59 4.88 3.07
C VAL A 81 1.28 5.54 2.65
N ILE A 82 1.37 6.81 2.24
CA ILE A 82 0.26 7.63 1.76
C ILE A 82 0.48 7.95 0.28
N ILE A 83 -0.36 7.39 -0.57
CA ILE A 83 -0.38 7.64 -2.01
C ILE A 83 -1.53 8.60 -2.31
N GLY A 84 -1.19 9.73 -2.93
CA GLY A 84 -2.11 10.81 -3.31
C GLY A 84 -3.07 10.42 -4.44
N LYS A 85 -3.70 11.43 -5.06
CA LYS A 85 -4.63 11.23 -6.19
C LYS A 85 -3.89 11.21 -7.52
N ASN A 86 -4.42 10.47 -8.50
CA ASN A 86 -3.87 10.35 -9.85
C ASN A 86 -2.41 9.86 -9.88
N VAL A 87 -2.03 8.98 -8.94
CA VAL A 87 -0.68 8.41 -8.86
C VAL A 87 -0.69 6.99 -9.41
N MET A 88 0.15 6.70 -10.40
CA MET A 88 0.30 5.36 -10.96
C MET A 88 1.68 4.80 -10.63
N MET A 89 1.71 3.70 -9.87
CA MET A 89 2.97 3.03 -9.55
C MET A 89 3.22 1.85 -10.49
N GLY A 90 4.46 1.72 -10.95
CA GLY A 90 4.90 0.56 -11.72
C GLY A 90 4.95 -0.72 -10.89
N PRO A 91 5.11 -1.89 -11.52
CA PRO A 91 5.31 -3.14 -10.82
C PRO A 91 6.69 -3.19 -10.14
N LYS A 92 6.82 -4.02 -9.10
CA LYS A 92 8.07 -4.30 -8.37
C LYS A 92 8.70 -3.07 -7.71
N CYS A 93 7.90 -2.09 -7.30
CA CYS A 93 8.37 -1.01 -6.44
C CYS A 93 8.59 -1.49 -5.01
N ALA A 94 9.47 -0.82 -4.26
CA ALA A 94 9.67 -1.05 -2.83
C ALA A 94 9.57 0.28 -2.09
N PHE A 95 8.67 0.34 -1.11
CA PHE A 95 8.51 1.49 -0.20
C PHE A 95 8.73 1.00 1.22
N ILE A 96 9.81 1.46 1.85
CA ILE A 96 10.24 0.98 3.16
C ILE A 96 10.33 2.20 4.07
N ALA A 97 9.26 2.41 4.85
CA ALA A 97 9.13 3.51 5.80
C ALA A 97 9.84 3.22 7.13
N SER A 98 10.38 2.01 7.33
CA SER A 98 11.18 1.64 8.48
C SER A 98 12.68 1.70 8.17
N ASN A 99 13.49 2.06 9.17
CA ASN A 99 14.93 2.05 9.06
C ASN A 99 15.59 1.64 10.39
N HIS A 100 16.86 1.25 10.32
CA HIS A 100 17.67 0.96 11.49
C HIS A 100 18.25 2.24 12.08
N ASN A 101 18.41 2.28 13.40
CA ASN A 101 19.21 3.32 14.06
C ASN A 101 20.68 3.10 13.71
N TYR A 102 21.38 4.18 13.36
CA TYR A 102 22.80 4.13 12.93
C TYR A 102 23.69 5.16 13.63
N ASP A 103 23.18 5.81 14.68
CA ASP A 103 23.87 6.91 15.36
C ASP A 103 25.07 6.45 16.22
N ARG A 104 25.12 5.17 16.59
CA ARG A 104 26.14 4.60 17.49
C ARG A 104 27.06 3.65 16.73
N VAL A 105 28.35 4.00 16.64
CA VAL A 105 29.37 3.16 15.97
C VAL A 105 29.97 2.09 16.89
N ASP A 106 29.71 2.16 18.19
CA ASP A 106 30.19 1.24 19.23
C ASP A 106 29.24 0.06 19.49
N ILE A 107 28.04 0.06 18.89
CA ILE A 107 27.03 -0.99 19.03
C ILE A 107 26.68 -1.52 17.62
N PRO A 108 26.64 -2.85 17.38
CA PRO A 108 26.19 -3.38 16.09
C PRO A 108 24.76 -2.93 15.75
N MET A 109 24.50 -2.56 14.49
CA MET A 109 23.23 -1.99 14.00
C MET A 109 21.98 -2.80 14.39
N ASN A 110 22.08 -4.14 14.45
CA ASN A 110 20.98 -5.02 14.86
C ASN A 110 20.61 -4.94 16.36
N LYS A 111 21.40 -4.23 17.17
CA LYS A 111 21.13 -3.97 18.61
C LYS A 111 20.74 -2.52 18.89
N GLN A 112 20.75 -1.65 17.88
CA GLN A 112 20.46 -0.22 18.06
C GLN A 112 18.97 0.10 17.97
N GLY A 113 18.13 -0.85 17.55
CA GLY A 113 16.71 -0.63 17.29
C GLY A 113 16.46 -0.05 15.89
N GLY A 114 15.29 0.56 15.70
CA GLY A 114 14.90 1.19 14.45
C GLY A 114 13.82 2.24 14.66
N PHE A 115 13.52 2.97 13.60
CA PHE A 115 12.51 4.01 13.57
C PHE A 115 11.66 3.88 12.31
N GLU A 116 10.46 4.47 12.34
CA GLU A 116 9.56 4.55 11.19
C GLU A 116 9.29 6.01 10.84
N ASN A 117 9.36 6.34 9.55
CA ASN A 117 8.99 7.65 9.00
C ASN A 117 8.06 7.42 7.81
N LYS A 118 6.82 7.93 7.90
CA LYS A 118 5.82 7.77 6.85
C LYS A 118 6.31 8.25 5.48
N ILE A 119 5.99 7.51 4.43
CA ILE A 119 6.28 7.89 3.04
C ILE A 119 5.03 8.52 2.42
N ILE A 120 5.20 9.64 1.72
CA ILE A 120 4.12 10.33 1.02
C ILE A 120 4.48 10.46 -0.47
N ILE A 121 3.59 10.03 -1.35
CA ILE A 121 3.79 10.03 -2.80
C ILE A 121 2.67 10.84 -3.48
N GLY A 122 3.05 11.88 -4.24
CA GLY A 122 2.13 12.71 -5.04
C GLY A 122 1.50 13.88 -4.28
N VAL A 123 0.46 14.49 -4.89
CA VAL A 123 -0.26 15.64 -4.31
C VAL A 123 -1.30 15.14 -3.30
N MET A 124 -1.17 15.55 -2.03
CA MET A 124 -2.15 15.30 -0.98
C MET A 124 -3.40 16.16 -1.21
N MET A 125 -4.52 15.54 -1.59
CA MET A 125 -5.87 16.12 -1.44
C MET A 125 -6.78 15.15 -0.68
N PHE A 126 -6.20 14.47 0.29
CA PHE A 126 -6.99 14.03 1.43
C PHE A 126 -7.06 15.25 2.34
N GLY A 127 -8.26 15.71 2.73
CA GLY A 127 -8.45 16.76 3.73
C GLY A 127 -7.99 16.32 5.13
N LEU A 128 -6.74 15.86 5.23
CA LEU A 128 -6.00 15.70 6.46
C LEU A 128 -5.15 16.95 6.53
N ASP A 129 -5.59 17.84 7.42
CA ASP A 129 -4.74 18.86 8.00
C ASP A 129 -3.44 18.16 8.42
N LEU A 130 -2.32 18.56 7.83
CA LEU A 130 -1.00 18.15 8.28
C LEU A 130 -0.74 18.89 9.58
N GLY A 131 -1.44 18.46 10.63
CA GLY A 131 -1.11 18.82 11.99
C GLY A 131 0.34 18.45 12.22
N GLN A 132 1.11 19.49 12.55
CA GLN A 132 2.44 19.44 13.14
C GLN A 132 2.44 18.54 14.38
#